data_AF-A0A151K3M4-F1
#
_entry.id   AF-A0A151K3M4-F1
#
_cell.length_a   1.000
_cell.length_b   1.000
_cell.length_c   1.000
_cell.angle_alpha   90.00
_cell.angle_beta   90.00
_cell.angle_gamma   90.00
#
_symmetry.space_group_name_H-M   'P 1'
#
loop_
_entity.id
_entity.type
_entity.pdbx_description
1 polymer ?
#
loop_
_entity_poly.entity_id
_entity_poly.type
_entity_poly.pdbx_seq_one_letter_code
_entity_poly.pdbx_strand_id
1 'polypeptide(L)'
;MTETLEKALAPLFIIGSFCNLGMLEYPRGQPKAYLSCLYALVKWGSLTYYYYYPISIKIFWNYKIFFIADFSQLTLIISILFGFRHFKELKMCLRKLAIVDDTLEALGVQKEYQRLRNWIIRITIGWIVYVICRSTYDAFTYCVLNCNFDLWAVTLDKFLIYYPSHIIILSALISTAIIGLVLYMCVHLLCKLFLLTL
;
A
#
# COMPACT_ATOMS: atom_id res chain seq x y z
N MET A 1 0.23 -24.18 -16.08
CA MET A 1 -0.15 -22.76 -16.23
C MET A 1 0.82 -21.96 -15.36
N THR A 2 1.80 -21.27 -15.95
CA THR A 2 2.88 -20.65 -15.16
C THR A 2 2.31 -19.54 -14.27
N GLU A 3 2.53 -19.67 -12.96
CA GLU A 3 2.33 -18.56 -12.04
C GLU A 3 3.40 -17.51 -12.35
N THR A 4 2.97 -16.32 -12.75
CA THR A 4 3.89 -15.20 -12.97
C THR A 4 4.05 -14.41 -11.69
N LEU A 5 5.21 -13.78 -11.51
CA LEU A 5 5.49 -12.88 -10.40
C LEU A 5 4.37 -11.83 -10.16
N GLU A 6 3.78 -11.32 -11.25
CA GLU A 6 2.65 -10.38 -11.21
C GLU A 6 1.39 -11.00 -10.57
N LYS A 7 1.15 -12.30 -10.74
CA LYS A 7 0.05 -13.02 -10.05
C LYS A 7 0.33 -13.22 -8.56
N ALA A 8 1.59 -13.41 -8.15
CA ALA A 8 1.95 -13.56 -6.74
C ALA A 8 1.74 -12.24 -5.96
N LEU A 9 2.06 -11.10 -6.58
CA LEU A 9 1.87 -9.75 -6.01
C LEU A 9 0.47 -9.18 -6.19
N ALA A 10 -0.39 -9.84 -6.98
CA ALA A 10 -1.73 -9.34 -7.28
C ALA A 10 -2.57 -8.97 -6.05
N PRO A 11 -2.61 -9.75 -4.94
CA PRO A 11 -3.41 -9.38 -3.76
C PRO A 11 -3.01 -8.02 -3.18
N LEU A 12 -1.70 -7.74 -3.14
CA LEU A 12 -1.14 -6.50 -2.61
C LEU A 12 -1.43 -5.33 -3.56
N PHE A 13 -1.27 -5.53 -4.87
CA PHE A 13 -1.59 -4.49 -5.86
C PHE A 13 -3.09 -4.19 -5.95
N ILE A 14 -3.96 -5.18 -5.77
CA ILE A 14 -5.42 -4.97 -5.75
C ILE A 14 -5.78 -4.03 -4.59
N ILE A 15 -5.28 -4.31 -3.39
CA ILE A 15 -5.55 -3.46 -2.21
C ILE A 15 -4.89 -2.08 -2.35
N GLY A 16 -3.66 -2.02 -2.87
CA GLY A 16 -3.02 -0.77 -3.23
C GLY A 16 -3.87 0.07 -4.20
N SER A 17 -4.45 -0.56 -5.23
CA SER A 17 -5.32 0.12 -6.19
C SER A 17 -6.61 0.64 -5.54
N PHE A 18 -7.27 -0.13 -4.67
CA PHE A 18 -8.42 0.34 -3.88
C PHE A 18 -8.08 1.54 -2.99
N CYS A 19 -6.85 1.58 -2.47
CA CYS A 19 -6.33 2.68 -1.67
C CYS A 19 -5.75 3.85 -2.49
N ASN A 20 -5.92 3.87 -3.82
CA ASN A 20 -5.37 4.89 -4.74
C ASN A 20 -3.84 4.93 -4.84
N LEU A 21 -3.15 3.87 -4.44
CA LEU A 21 -1.68 3.73 -4.56
C LEU A 21 -1.23 3.12 -5.89
N GLY A 22 -2.16 2.63 -6.72
CA GLY A 22 -1.87 2.00 -8.01
C GLY A 22 -2.97 2.21 -9.03
N MET A 23 -2.66 2.01 -10.31
CA MET A 23 -3.63 2.19 -11.40
C MET A 23 -4.70 1.10 -11.37
N LEU A 24 -5.97 1.50 -11.48
CA LEU A 24 -7.10 0.60 -11.71
C LEU A 24 -6.94 -0.06 -13.09
N GLU A 25 -6.88 -1.38 -13.06
CA GLU A 25 -6.85 -2.25 -14.23
C GLU A 25 -8.12 -3.08 -14.27
N TYR A 26 -9.19 -2.47 -14.75
CA TYR A 26 -10.44 -3.17 -15.04
C TYR A 26 -10.91 -2.86 -16.46
N PRO A 27 -10.89 -3.83 -17.40
CA PRO A 27 -10.40 -5.22 -17.28
C PRO A 27 -8.87 -5.36 -17.20
N ARG A 28 -8.39 -6.52 -16.70
CA ARG A 28 -6.97 -6.83 -16.46
C ARG A 28 -6.17 -6.70 -17.78
N GLY A 29 -5.19 -5.80 -17.80
CA GLY A 29 -4.35 -5.53 -18.97
C GLY A 29 -4.59 -4.17 -19.66
N GLN A 30 -5.64 -3.43 -19.28
CA GLN A 30 -5.85 -2.06 -19.74
C GLN A 30 -5.78 -1.07 -18.56
N PRO A 31 -4.61 -0.50 -18.25
CA PRO A 31 -4.49 0.49 -17.18
C PRO A 31 -5.22 1.77 -17.55
N LYS A 32 -6.31 2.07 -16.84
CA LYS A 32 -7.08 3.32 -17.03
C LYS A 32 -6.51 4.40 -16.12
N ALA A 33 -5.37 4.95 -16.54
CA ALA A 33 -4.65 6.02 -15.85
C ALA A 33 -5.56 7.18 -15.44
N TYR A 34 -6.35 7.63 -16.41
CA TYR A 34 -7.21 8.80 -16.27
C TYR A 34 -8.33 8.57 -15.26
N LEU A 35 -9.05 7.44 -15.35
CA LEU A 35 -10.11 7.12 -14.38
C LEU A 35 -9.57 6.90 -12.98
N SER A 36 -8.39 6.29 -12.86
CA SER A 36 -7.73 6.11 -11.56
C SER A 36 -7.34 7.45 -10.93
N CYS A 37 -6.80 8.37 -11.74
CA CYS A 37 -6.43 9.71 -11.31
C CYS A 37 -7.67 10.51 -10.88
N LEU A 38 -8.74 10.51 -11.68
CA LEU A 38 -10.00 11.14 -11.32
C LEU A 38 -10.59 10.55 -10.03
N TYR A 39 -10.59 9.22 -9.89
CA TYR A 39 -11.08 8.56 -8.68
C TYR A 39 -10.26 8.97 -7.44
N ALA A 40 -8.93 9.02 -7.57
CA ALA A 40 -8.08 9.50 -6.50
C ALA A 40 -8.37 10.97 -6.16
N LEU A 41 -8.44 11.86 -7.15
CA LEU A 41 -8.72 13.27 -6.96
C LEU A 41 -10.07 13.52 -6.31
N VAL A 42 -11.13 12.85 -6.76
CA VAL A 42 -12.47 12.99 -6.18
C VAL A 42 -12.48 12.48 -4.75
N LYS A 43 -12.00 11.26 -4.50
CA LYS A 43 -12.01 10.67 -3.15
C LYS A 43 -11.18 11.48 -2.15
N TRP A 44 -9.96 11.86 -2.53
CA TRP A 44 -9.07 12.63 -1.65
C TRP A 44 -9.43 14.10 -1.54
N GLY A 45 -9.93 14.70 -2.62
CA GLY A 45 -10.44 16.06 -2.63
C GLY A 45 -11.65 16.18 -1.71
N SER A 46 -12.64 15.29 -1.83
CA SER A 46 -13.81 15.25 -0.94
C SER A 46 -13.42 15.02 0.50
N LEU A 47 -12.54 14.05 0.77
CA LEU A 47 -12.11 13.71 2.14
C LEU A 47 -11.31 14.86 2.78
N THR A 48 -10.43 15.52 2.02
CA THR A 48 -9.70 16.70 2.49
C THR A 48 -10.64 17.86 2.77
N TYR A 49 -11.56 18.16 1.86
CA TYR A 49 -12.45 19.31 1.96
C TYR A 49 -13.48 19.17 3.08
N TYR A 50 -14.20 18.04 3.13
CA TYR A 50 -15.29 17.87 4.09
C TYR A 50 -14.83 17.48 5.49
N TYR A 51 -13.71 16.76 5.62
CA TYR A 51 -13.31 16.18 6.89
C TYR A 51 -12.04 16.84 7.45
N TYR A 52 -10.94 16.84 6.71
CA TYR A 52 -9.67 17.32 7.27
C TYR A 52 -9.57 18.83 7.42
N TYR A 53 -9.98 19.58 6.39
CA TYR A 53 -9.90 21.04 6.41
C TYR A 53 -10.62 21.69 7.62
N PRO A 54 -11.89 21.35 7.94
CA PRO A 54 -12.55 21.92 9.12
C PRO A 54 -11.89 21.50 10.44
N ILE A 55 -11.37 20.27 10.53
CA ILE A 55 -10.64 19.81 11.72
C ILE A 55 -9.34 20.61 11.89
N SER A 56 -8.55 20.76 10.83
CA SER A 56 -7.29 21.52 10.85
C SER A 56 -7.53 23.00 11.21
N ILE A 57 -8.59 23.64 10.68
CA ILE A 57 -8.95 25.02 11.07
C ILE A 57 -9.29 25.11 12.55
N LYS A 58 -10.13 24.19 13.05
CA LYS A 58 -10.55 24.20 14.46
C LYS A 58 -9.35 24.03 15.40
N ILE A 59 -8.44 23.13 15.07
CA ILE A 59 -7.21 22.90 15.84
C ILE A 59 -6.29 24.12 15.76
N PHE A 60 -6.09 24.69 14.57
CA PHE A 60 -5.27 25.88 14.38
C PHE A 60 -5.79 27.07 15.19
N TRP A 61 -7.11 27.27 15.22
CA TRP A 61 -7.72 28.35 16.00
C TRP A 61 -7.55 28.16 17.52
N ASN A 62 -7.74 26.93 18.00
CA ASN A 62 -7.71 26.63 19.44
C ASN A 62 -6.29 26.56 20.01
N TYR A 63 -5.35 25.99 19.25
CA TYR A 63 -4.02 25.65 19.77
C TYR A 63 -2.88 26.38 19.06
N LYS A 64 -3.13 27.07 17.93
CA LYS A 64 -2.10 27.73 17.09
C LYS A 64 -0.89 26.85 16.75
N ILE A 65 -1.08 25.54 16.69
CA ILE A 65 -0.04 24.54 16.42
C ILE A 65 -0.42 23.78 15.14
N PHE A 66 0.55 23.62 14.23
CA PHE A 66 0.47 22.66 13.13
C PHE A 66 0.79 21.26 13.66
N PHE A 67 -0.10 20.29 13.42
CA PHE A 67 0.07 18.94 13.97
C PHE A 67 0.82 18.03 12.99
N ILE A 68 1.40 16.94 13.51
CA ILE A 68 1.99 15.84 12.73
C ILE A 68 0.99 15.28 11.69
N ALA A 69 -0.31 15.42 11.95
CA ALA A 69 -1.39 15.01 11.05
C ALA A 69 -1.40 15.78 9.73
N ASP A 70 -1.08 17.08 9.72
CA ASP A 70 -1.05 17.89 8.49
C ASP A 70 0.13 17.46 7.58
N PHE A 71 1.28 17.13 8.18
CA PHE A 71 2.42 16.56 7.44
C PHE A 71 2.09 15.19 6.83
N SER A 72 1.33 14.35 7.53
CA SER A 72 0.94 13.03 7.03
C SER A 72 0.06 13.11 5.77
N GLN A 73 -0.76 14.14 5.64
CA GLN A 73 -1.57 14.39 4.44
C GLN A 73 -0.71 14.81 3.24
N LEU A 74 0.30 15.65 3.47
CA LEU A 74 1.25 16.04 2.42
C LEU A 74 2.08 14.83 1.95
N THR A 75 2.60 14.02 2.88
CA THR A 75 3.31 12.77 2.56
C THR A 75 2.43 11.81 1.75
N LEU A 76 1.13 11.78 2.04
CA LEU A 76 0.17 10.96 1.30
C LEU A 76 -0.06 11.46 -0.13
N ILE A 77 -0.24 12.77 -0.33
CA ILE A 77 -0.37 13.34 -1.69
C ILE A 77 0.87 13.03 -2.51
N ILE A 78 2.06 13.18 -1.92
CA ILE A 78 3.34 12.83 -2.54
C ILE A 78 3.38 11.34 -2.86
N SER A 79 2.97 10.47 -1.93
CA SER A 79 2.97 9.01 -2.13
C SER A 79 2.04 8.58 -3.27
N ILE A 80 0.87 9.21 -3.41
CA ILE A 80 -0.06 8.94 -4.51
C ILE A 80 0.55 9.40 -5.83
N LEU A 81 1.05 10.63 -5.90
CA LEU A 81 1.70 11.14 -7.12
C LEU A 81 2.89 10.28 -7.54
N PHE A 82 3.69 9.85 -6.57
CA PHE A 82 4.81 8.94 -6.78
C PHE A 82 4.33 7.58 -7.30
N GLY A 83 3.32 6.99 -6.67
CA GLY A 83 2.69 5.74 -7.11
C GLY A 83 2.19 5.82 -8.55
N PHE A 84 1.48 6.90 -8.91
CA PHE A 84 0.97 7.12 -10.26
C PHE A 84 2.08 7.28 -11.31
N ARG A 85 3.11 8.08 -11.01
CA ARG A 85 4.23 8.33 -11.94
C ARG A 85 5.03 7.06 -12.19
N HIS A 86 5.36 6.34 -11.13
CA HIS A 86 6.27 5.20 -11.19
C HIS A 86 5.57 3.86 -11.44
N PHE A 87 4.23 3.82 -11.51
CA PHE A 87 3.51 2.56 -11.76
C PHE A 87 3.94 1.86 -13.06
N LYS A 88 4.12 2.63 -14.15
CA LYS A 88 4.58 2.07 -15.43
C LYS A 88 6.00 1.50 -15.31
N GLU A 89 6.88 2.20 -14.60
CA GLU A 89 8.25 1.76 -14.36
C GLU A 89 8.30 0.51 -13.48
N LEU A 90 7.48 0.46 -12.43
CA LEU A 90 7.31 -0.69 -11.55
C LEU A 90 6.84 -1.92 -12.33
N LYS A 91 5.88 -1.78 -13.25
CA LYS A 91 5.47 -2.88 -14.14
C LYS A 91 6.58 -3.34 -15.07
N MET A 92 7.36 -2.42 -15.64
CA MET A 92 8.52 -2.79 -16.45
C MET A 92 9.59 -3.51 -15.62
N CYS A 93 9.82 -3.07 -14.37
CA CYS A 93 10.72 -3.71 -13.43
C CYS A 93 10.27 -5.16 -13.13
N LEU A 94 8.99 -5.37 -12.81
CA LEU A 94 8.44 -6.71 -12.58
C LEU A 94 8.57 -7.63 -13.80
N ARG A 95 8.37 -7.11 -15.02
CA ARG A 95 8.57 -7.88 -16.26
C ARG A 95 10.04 -8.28 -16.44
N LYS A 96 10.97 -7.35 -16.23
CA LYS A 96 12.41 -7.66 -16.30
C LYS A 96 12.78 -8.70 -15.26
N LEU A 97 12.23 -8.59 -14.06
CA LEU A 97 12.53 -9.49 -12.96
C LEU A 97 11.93 -10.89 -13.19
N ALA A 98 10.78 -10.99 -13.86
CA ALA A 98 10.25 -12.27 -14.33
C ALA A 98 11.18 -12.94 -15.35
N ILE A 99 11.80 -12.18 -16.27
CA ILE A 99 12.78 -12.74 -17.22
C ILE A 99 14.04 -13.25 -16.49
N VAL A 100 14.55 -12.49 -15.51
CA VAL A 100 15.69 -12.92 -14.68
C VAL A 100 15.34 -14.16 -13.87
N ASP A 101 14.09 -14.29 -13.43
CA ASP A 101 13.62 -15.49 -12.75
C ASP A 101 13.54 -16.71 -13.69
N ASP A 102 13.07 -16.52 -14.94
CA ASP A 102 13.07 -17.56 -15.96
C ASP A 102 14.50 -18.06 -16.28
N THR A 103 15.50 -17.16 -16.29
CA THR A 103 16.90 -17.57 -16.47
C THR A 103 17.48 -18.27 -15.25
N LEU A 104 17.09 -17.86 -14.03
CA LEU A 104 17.46 -18.58 -12.80
C LEU A 104 16.85 -19.99 -12.77
N GLU A 105 15.61 -20.16 -13.27
CA GLU A 105 15.00 -21.47 -13.44
C GLU A 105 15.78 -22.35 -14.42
N ALA A 106 16.21 -21.80 -15.57
CA ALA A 106 17.06 -22.52 -16.52
C ALA A 106 18.42 -22.93 -15.91
N LEU A 107 18.92 -22.18 -14.92
CA LEU A 107 20.11 -22.53 -14.16
C LEU A 107 19.84 -23.57 -13.05
N GLY A 108 18.60 -24.04 -12.87
CA GLY A 108 18.22 -25.05 -11.89
C GLY A 108 17.69 -24.51 -10.55
N VAL A 109 17.27 -23.24 -10.48
CA VAL A 109 16.59 -22.69 -9.27
C VAL A 109 15.08 -22.95 -9.37
N GLN A 110 14.47 -23.56 -8.35
CA GLN A 110 13.04 -23.85 -8.38
C GLN A 110 12.20 -22.59 -8.08
N LYS A 111 11.14 -22.37 -8.87
CA LYS A 111 10.21 -21.25 -8.69
C LYS A 111 9.34 -21.41 -7.44
N GLU A 112 9.57 -20.59 -6.42
CA GLU A 112 8.74 -20.55 -5.20
C GLU A 112 7.62 -19.48 -5.23
N TYR A 113 7.04 -19.19 -6.40
CA TYR A 113 5.99 -18.16 -6.54
C TYR A 113 4.78 -18.36 -5.64
N GLN A 114 4.40 -19.62 -5.42
CA GLN A 114 3.27 -19.96 -4.56
C GLN A 114 3.57 -19.67 -3.09
N ARG A 115 4.81 -19.87 -2.66
CA ARG A 115 5.27 -19.52 -1.31
C ARG A 115 5.29 -17.99 -1.14
N LEU A 116 5.81 -17.27 -2.13
CA LEU A 116 5.79 -15.81 -2.16
C LEU A 116 4.36 -15.26 -2.08
N ARG A 117 3.45 -15.82 -2.88
CA ARG A 117 2.03 -15.45 -2.87
C ARG A 117 1.41 -15.66 -1.49
N ASN A 118 1.67 -16.80 -0.85
CA ASN A 118 1.17 -17.07 0.50
C ASN A 118 1.73 -16.10 1.55
N TRP A 119 3.01 -15.73 1.43
CA TRP A 119 3.64 -14.71 2.27
C TRP A 119 2.98 -13.34 2.09
N ILE A 120 2.74 -12.92 0.85
CA ILE A 120 2.07 -11.65 0.54
C ILE A 120 0.65 -11.65 1.08
N ILE A 121 -0.12 -12.73 0.89
CA ILE A 121 -1.46 -12.85 1.44
C ILE A 121 -1.44 -12.72 2.97
N ARG A 122 -0.48 -13.34 3.66
CA ARG A 122 -0.33 -13.24 5.11
C ARG A 122 -0.03 -11.81 5.57
N ILE A 123 0.85 -11.10 4.87
CA ILE A 123 1.17 -9.68 5.14
C ILE A 123 -0.08 -8.82 4.97
N THR A 124 -0.81 -9.03 3.87
CA THR A 124 -2.05 -8.34 3.57
C THR A 124 -3.12 -8.56 4.65
N ILE A 125 -3.33 -9.81 5.08
CA ILE A 125 -4.28 -10.13 6.17
C ILE A 125 -3.84 -9.45 7.46
N GLY A 126 -2.56 -9.51 7.81
CA GLY A 126 -2.01 -8.86 9.00
C GLY A 126 -2.25 -7.35 9.00
N TRP A 127 -2.07 -6.70 7.85
CA TRP A 127 -2.37 -5.27 7.70
C TRP A 127 -3.86 -4.96 7.89
N ILE A 128 -4.77 -5.76 7.33
CA ILE A 128 -6.23 -5.59 7.52
C ILE A 128 -6.59 -5.74 9.00
N VAL A 129 -6.08 -6.77 9.67
CA VAL A 129 -6.31 -6.99 11.11
C VAL A 129 -5.77 -5.81 11.92
N TYR A 130 -4.58 -5.31 11.62
CA TYR A 130 -3.99 -4.15 12.29
C TYR A 130 -4.89 -2.92 12.19
N VAL A 131 -5.42 -2.61 10.99
CA VAL A 131 -6.32 -1.48 10.77
C VAL A 131 -7.57 -1.61 11.64
N ILE A 132 -8.22 -2.78 11.62
CA ILE A 132 -9.44 -3.03 12.40
C ILE A 132 -9.17 -2.93 13.90
N CYS A 133 -8.13 -3.61 14.39
CA CYS A 133 -7.77 -3.61 15.81
C CYS A 133 -7.48 -2.19 16.32
N ARG A 134 -6.71 -1.40 15.55
CA ARG A 134 -6.41 -0.01 15.87
C ARG A 134 -7.70 0.81 16.02
N SER A 135 -8.58 0.76 15.03
CA SER A 135 -9.85 1.50 15.06
C SER A 135 -10.75 1.07 16.22
N THR A 136 -10.82 -0.22 16.53
CA THR A 136 -11.61 -0.71 17.68
C THR A 136 -11.04 -0.28 19.03
N TYR A 137 -9.71 -0.26 19.17
CA TYR A 137 -9.04 0.17 20.39
C TYR A 137 -9.27 1.67 20.67
N ASP A 138 -9.13 2.50 19.65
CA ASP A 138 -9.33 3.95 19.77
C ASP A 138 -10.81 4.30 20.03
N ALA A 139 -11.75 3.52 19.49
CA ALA A 139 -13.17 3.68 19.80
C ALA A 139 -13.52 3.23 21.22
N PHE A 140 -12.95 2.10 21.67
CA PHE A 140 -13.18 1.59 23.02
C PHE A 140 -12.66 2.57 24.09
N THR A 141 -11.43 3.07 23.93
CA THR A 141 -10.86 4.07 24.85
C THR A 141 -11.70 5.34 24.91
N TYR A 142 -12.22 5.80 23.77
CA TYR A 142 -13.11 6.96 23.74
C TYR A 142 -14.46 6.70 24.43
N CYS A 143 -15.05 5.52 24.22
CA CYS A 143 -16.32 5.13 24.83
C CYS A 143 -16.22 5.00 26.37
N VAL A 144 -15.10 4.44 26.86
CA VAL A 144 -14.83 4.37 28.31
C VAL A 144 -14.72 5.77 28.94
N LEU A 145 -14.17 6.74 28.21
CA LEU A 145 -14.05 8.13 28.68
C LEU A 145 -15.35 8.93 28.55
N ASN A 146 -16.22 8.60 27.59
CA ASN A 146 -17.47 9.30 27.29
C ASN A 146 -18.63 8.32 27.07
N CYS A 147 -19.50 8.18 28.07
CA CYS A 147 -20.55 7.14 28.12
C CYS A 147 -21.75 7.29 27.16
N ASN A 148 -21.83 8.33 26.32
CA ASN A 148 -23.08 8.68 25.61
C ASN A 148 -22.98 8.79 24.07
N PHE A 149 -21.94 8.24 23.44
CA PHE A 149 -21.78 8.32 21.98
C PHE A 149 -22.10 7.01 21.27
N ASP A 150 -22.64 7.11 20.05
CA ASP A 150 -22.81 5.98 19.15
C ASP A 150 -21.44 5.40 18.76
N LEU A 151 -21.22 4.13 19.11
CA LEU A 151 -19.99 3.39 18.88
C LEU A 151 -19.65 3.31 17.37
N TRP A 152 -20.67 3.25 16.51
CA TRP A 152 -20.46 3.25 15.06
C TRP A 152 -19.96 4.57 14.53
N ALA A 153 -20.53 5.70 14.98
CA ALA A 153 -20.07 7.01 14.58
C ALA A 153 -18.62 7.26 15.04
N VAL A 154 -18.28 6.88 16.27
CA VAL A 154 -16.93 7.05 16.83
C VAL A 154 -15.91 6.16 16.11
N THR A 155 -16.23 4.91 15.83
CA THR A 155 -15.32 4.00 15.09
C THR A 155 -15.03 4.52 13.69
N LEU A 156 -16.04 5.00 12.96
CA LEU A 156 -15.88 5.58 11.63
C LEU A 156 -15.05 6.87 11.67
N ASP A 157 -15.30 7.74 12.65
CA ASP A 157 -14.54 8.98 12.84
C ASP A 157 -13.05 8.67 13.07
N LYS A 158 -12.74 7.76 14.00
CA LYS A 158 -11.35 7.33 14.25
C LYS A 158 -10.70 6.68 13.04
N PHE A 159 -11.44 5.84 12.31
CA PHE A 159 -10.96 5.24 11.08
C PHE A 159 -10.58 6.30 10.04
N LEU A 160 -11.41 7.34 9.87
CA LEU A 160 -11.13 8.44 8.95
C LEU A 160 -9.90 9.26 9.37
N ILE A 161 -9.72 9.54 10.67
CA ILE A 161 -8.54 10.26 11.18
C ILE A 161 -7.23 9.51 10.87
N TYR A 162 -7.21 8.18 11.04
CA TYR A 162 -6.01 7.37 10.83
C TYR A 162 -5.85 6.84 9.40
N TYR A 163 -6.84 7.07 8.53
CA TYR A 163 -6.84 6.64 7.14
C TYR A 163 -5.54 7.01 6.37
N PRO A 164 -4.97 8.23 6.50
CA PRO A 164 -3.72 8.59 5.82
C PRO A 164 -2.54 7.73 6.28
N SER A 165 -2.44 7.49 7.59
CA SER A 165 -1.39 6.65 8.17
C SER A 165 -1.49 5.21 7.68
N HIS A 166 -2.71 4.66 7.57
CA HIS A 166 -2.92 3.31 7.04
C HIS A 166 -2.42 3.18 5.59
N ILE A 167 -2.60 4.22 4.78
CA ILE A 167 -2.16 4.24 3.38
C ILE A 167 -0.65 4.43 3.25
N ILE A 168 -0.03 5.24 4.12
CA ILE A 168 1.44 5.34 4.19
C ILE A 168 2.05 3.99 4.59
N ILE A 169 1.45 3.29 5.55
CA ILE A 169 1.91 1.93 5.92
C ILE A 169 1.76 0.98 4.73
N LEU A 170 0.65 1.06 3.99
CA LEU A 170 0.43 0.23 2.80
C LEU A 170 1.42 0.54 1.68
N SER A 171 1.74 1.81 1.43
CA SER A 171 2.74 2.21 0.42
C SER A 171 4.14 1.75 0.80
N ALA A 172 4.48 1.83 2.10
CA ALA A 172 5.71 1.26 2.64
C ALA A 172 5.74 -0.26 2.45
N LEU A 173 4.67 -1.00 2.77
CA LEU A 173 4.58 -2.45 2.57
C LEU A 173 4.78 -2.86 1.10
N ILE A 174 4.16 -2.13 0.16
CA ILE A 174 4.35 -2.36 -1.28
C ILE A 174 5.82 -2.16 -1.65
N SER A 175 6.43 -1.07 -1.18
CA SER A 175 7.82 -0.73 -1.50
C SER A 175 8.79 -1.76 -0.90
N THR A 176 8.59 -2.14 0.35
CA THR A 176 9.39 -3.16 1.06
C THR A 176 9.26 -4.53 0.40
N ALA A 177 8.06 -4.93 -0.04
CA ALA A 177 7.88 -6.20 -0.74
C ALA A 177 8.67 -6.25 -2.05
N ILE A 178 8.67 -5.15 -2.81
CA ILE A 178 9.42 -5.06 -4.08
C ILE A 178 10.92 -5.05 -3.83
N ILE A 179 11.40 -4.23 -2.89
CA ILE A 179 12.83 -4.16 -2.55
C ILE A 179 13.32 -5.51 -2.02
N GLY A 180 12.55 -6.17 -1.14
CA GLY A 180 12.89 -7.49 -0.63
C GLY A 180 13.00 -8.54 -1.73
N LEU A 181 12.12 -8.48 -2.72
CA LEU A 181 12.16 -9.36 -3.89
C LEU A 181 13.40 -9.11 -4.76
N VAL A 182 13.72 -7.84 -5.04
CA VAL A 182 14.92 -7.46 -5.82
C VAL A 182 16.20 -7.89 -5.11
N LEU A 183 16.29 -7.67 -3.79
CA LEU A 183 17.44 -8.07 -2.98
C LEU A 183 17.61 -9.59 -2.96
N TYR A 184 16.52 -10.35 -2.76
CA TYR A 184 16.54 -11.81 -2.79
C TYR A 184 17.12 -12.35 -4.10
N MET A 185 16.66 -11.83 -5.23
CA MET A 185 17.14 -12.23 -6.56
C MET A 185 18.61 -11.85 -6.77
N CYS A 186 19.02 -10.67 -6.33
CA CYS A 186 20.38 -10.18 -6.49
C CYS A 186 21.40 -11.02 -5.69
N VAL A 187 21.07 -11.34 -4.44
CA VAL A 187 21.89 -12.23 -3.58
C VAL A 187 22.01 -13.62 -4.21
N HIS A 188 20.91 -14.18 -4.69
CA HIS A 188 20.91 -15.50 -5.31
C HIS A 188 21.74 -15.53 -6.60
N LEU A 189 21.66 -14.47 -7.42
CA LEU A 189 22.46 -14.34 -8.63
C LEU A 189 23.96 -14.26 -8.30
N LEU A 190 24.34 -13.42 -7.34
CA LEU A 190 25.73 -13.26 -6.91
C LEU A 190 26.31 -14.57 -6.37
N CYS A 191 25.59 -15.26 -5.49
CA CYS A 191 26.04 -16.55 -4.93
C CYS A 191 26.29 -17.60 -6.03
N LYS A 192 25.40 -17.69 -7.03
CA LYS A 192 25.60 -18.63 -8.15
C LYS A 192 26.76 -18.24 -9.05
N LEU A 193 26.95 -16.94 -9.33
CA LEU A 193 28.04 -16.48 -10.18
C LEU A 193 29.39 -16.79 -9.53
N PHE A 194 29.52 -16.57 -8.22
CA PHE A 194 30.71 -16.98 -7.45
C PHE A 194 30.96 -18.48 -7.47
N LEU A 195 29.90 -19.29 -7.35
CA LEU A 195 29.99 -20.76 -7.42
C LEU A 195 30.39 -21.30 -8.81
N LEU A 196 30.10 -20.56 -9.88
CA LEU A 196 30.42 -20.95 -11.26
C LEU A 196 31.82 -20.52 -11.70
N THR A 197 32.41 -19.55 -10.99
CA THR A 197 33.77 -19.05 -11.23
C THR A 197 34.86 -19.81 -10.47
N LEU A 198 34.49 -20.73 -9.56
CA LEU A 198 35.40 -21.52 -8.73
C LEU A 198 35.40 -22.98 -9.19
#